data_AF-A0AAE1UIF2-F1
#
_entry.id   AF-A0AAE1UIF2-F1
#
_cell.length_a   1.000
_cell.length_b   1.000
_cell.length_c   1.000
_cell.angle_alpha   90.00
_cell.angle_beta   90.00
_cell.angle_gamma   90.00
#
_symmetry.space_group_name_H-M   'P 1'
#
loop_
_entity.id
_entity.type
_entity.pdbx_description
1 polymer ?
#
loop_
_entity_poly.entity_id
_entity_poly.type
_entity_poly.pdbx_seq_one_letter_code
_entity_poly.pdbx_strand_id
1 'polypeptide(L)'
;MDFLRKELRRKFLEDSVAVMLEALRPTSRRQYESCWKIFKIFLSSAQKPLSQDTGYRSFLTWLSNTGNRAPATITAHIAALADPLWFGAGIQLEERALSLLIRGIRANTTPGPRTTTRWSLHKVLASVETMTQEQGETRNLCPPSFSSPWLQALGPHS
;
A
#
# COMPACT_ATOMS: atom_id res chain seq x y z
N MET A 1 16.62 -13.80 9.65
CA MET A 1 16.15 -13.81 11.06
C MET A 1 17.29 -14.01 12.06
N ASP A 2 18.50 -14.29 11.60
CA ASP A 2 19.62 -14.68 12.46
C ASP A 2 20.05 -13.60 13.44
N PHE A 3 19.85 -12.32 13.07
CA PHE A 3 20.06 -11.20 13.99
C PHE A 3 19.12 -11.24 15.19
N LEU A 4 17.81 -11.33 14.97
CA LEU A 4 16.83 -11.38 16.06
C LEU A 4 17.04 -12.62 16.94
N ARG A 5 17.32 -13.77 16.33
CA ARG A 5 17.70 -14.99 17.07
C ARG A 5 18.93 -14.76 17.95
N LYS A 6 19.98 -14.14 17.40
CA LYS A 6 21.20 -13.82 18.14
C LYS A 6 20.93 -12.90 19.33
N GLU A 7 20.14 -11.84 19.14
CA GLU A 7 19.84 -10.89 20.22
C GLU A 7 18.90 -11.49 21.27
N LEU A 8 17.91 -12.29 20.88
CA LEU A 8 17.02 -12.98 21.82
C LEU A 8 17.78 -14.02 22.67
N ARG A 9 18.72 -14.77 22.07
CA ARG A 9 19.59 -15.72 22.79
C ARG A 9 20.44 -15.07 23.88
N ARG A 10 20.68 -13.75 23.80
CA ARG A 10 21.40 -13.02 24.86
C ARG A 10 20.55 -12.81 26.11
N LYS A 11 19.23 -12.86 26.00
CA LYS A 11 18.28 -12.58 27.10
C LYS A 11 17.44 -13.78 27.51
N PHE A 12 17.24 -14.76 26.62
CA PHE A 12 16.34 -15.89 26.82
C PHE A 12 17.05 -17.21 26.53
N LEU A 13 16.53 -18.30 27.11
CA LEU A 13 16.98 -19.67 26.86
C LEU A 13 16.66 -20.10 25.42
N GLU A 14 17.49 -20.97 24.86
CA GLU A 14 17.39 -21.43 23.46
C GLU A 14 15.99 -21.96 23.10
N ASP A 15 15.43 -22.80 23.98
CA ASP A 15 14.11 -23.41 23.78
C ASP A 15 13.00 -22.35 23.71
N SER A 16 13.07 -21.33 24.56
CA SER A 16 12.13 -20.21 24.53
C SER A 16 12.27 -19.38 23.25
N VAL A 17 13.51 -19.14 22.80
CA VAL A 17 13.77 -18.43 21.53
C VAL A 17 13.23 -19.22 20.34
N ALA A 18 13.37 -20.54 20.34
CA ALA A 18 12.84 -21.40 19.28
C ALA A 18 11.31 -21.24 19.18
N VAL A 19 10.59 -21.33 20.31
CA VAL A 19 9.13 -21.15 20.36
C VAL A 19 8.71 -19.74 19.91
N MET A 20 9.40 -18.70 20.39
CA MET A 20 9.11 -17.31 19.99
C MET A 20 9.29 -17.09 18.48
N LEU A 21 10.32 -17.68 17.88
CA LEU A 21 10.59 -17.56 16.45
C LEU A 21 9.68 -18.46 15.60
N GLU A 22 9.23 -19.58 16.13
CA GLU A 22 8.31 -20.50 15.45
C GLU A 22 6.90 -19.91 15.34
N ALA A 23 6.47 -19.16 16.35
CA ALA A 23 5.20 -18.40 16.33
C ALA A 23 5.12 -17.40 15.15
N LEU A 24 6.25 -16.98 14.58
CA LEU A 24 6.28 -16.11 13.41
C LEU A 24 5.97 -16.89 12.13
N ARG A 25 4.87 -16.49 11.48
CA ARG A 25 4.49 -16.98 10.14
C ARG A 25 5.64 -16.80 9.14
N PRO A 26 5.86 -17.73 8.20
CA PRO A 26 6.94 -17.62 7.21
C PRO A 26 6.89 -16.33 6.38
N THR A 27 5.69 -15.83 6.07
CA THR A 27 5.48 -14.55 5.37
C THR A 27 5.98 -13.37 6.19
N SER A 28 5.67 -13.34 7.49
CA SER A 28 6.17 -12.33 8.42
C SER A 28 7.69 -12.36 8.49
N ARG A 29 8.32 -13.53 8.59
CA ARG A 29 9.79 -13.65 8.61
C ARG A 29 10.44 -13.00 7.38
N ARG A 30 9.90 -13.24 6.19
CA ARG A 30 10.38 -12.60 4.95
C ARG A 30 10.21 -11.08 4.99
N GLN A 31 9.11 -10.58 5.55
CA GLN A 31 8.88 -9.15 5.74
C GLN A 31 9.90 -8.54 6.70
N TYR A 32 10.19 -9.20 7.83
CA TYR A 32 11.24 -8.81 8.77
C TYR A 32 12.59 -8.69 8.07
N GLU A 33 13.00 -9.71 7.32
CA GLU A 33 14.28 -9.71 6.61
C GLU A 33 14.37 -8.63 5.54
N SER A 34 13.29 -8.43 4.78
CA SER A 34 13.22 -7.37 3.79
C SER A 34 13.34 -5.99 4.43
N CYS A 35 12.58 -5.74 5.51
CA CYS A 35 12.62 -4.49 6.25
C CYS A 35 14.01 -4.23 6.85
N TRP A 36 14.63 -5.27 7.42
CA TRP A 36 15.98 -5.19 7.98
C TRP A 36 17.03 -4.90 6.91
N LYS A 37 16.93 -5.52 5.73
CA LYS A 37 17.85 -5.26 4.62
C LYS A 37 17.79 -3.80 4.18
N ILE A 38 16.59 -3.25 4.02
CA ILE A 38 16.39 -1.84 3.66
C ILE A 38 16.95 -0.91 4.73
N PHE A 39 16.74 -1.24 6.01
CA PHE A 39 17.30 -0.47 7.11
C PHE A 39 18.83 -0.47 7.09
N LYS A 40 19.48 -1.62 6.88
CA LYS A 40 20.94 -1.68 6.74
C LYS A 40 21.47 -0.84 5.58
N ILE A 41 20.78 -0.85 4.44
CA ILE A 41 21.15 -0.01 3.29
C ILE A 41 21.14 1.47 3.69
N PHE A 42 20.11 1.90 4.43
CA PHE A 42 20.04 3.25 4.97
C PHE A 42 21.20 3.56 5.92
N LEU A 43 21.57 2.63 6.82
CA LEU A 43 22.71 2.85 7.73
C LEU A 43 24.03 3.00 6.97
N SER A 44 24.22 2.20 5.93
CA SER A 44 25.41 2.28 5.07
C SER A 44 25.47 3.58 4.27
N SER A 45 24.32 4.14 3.86
CA SER A 45 24.28 5.40 3.10
C SER A 45 24.31 6.65 3.96
N ALA A 46 23.77 6.60 5.18
CA ALA A 46 23.59 7.79 6.00
C ALA A 46 24.89 8.31 6.66
N GLN A 47 25.96 7.50 6.74
CA GLN A 47 27.22 7.78 7.49
C GLN A 47 27.04 8.29 8.93
N LYS A 48 25.81 8.31 9.45
CA LYS A 48 25.47 8.82 10.77
C LYS A 48 25.42 7.65 11.74
N PRO A 49 26.08 7.76 12.92
CA PRO A 49 25.87 6.79 13.97
C PRO A 49 24.39 6.77 14.32
N LEU A 50 23.84 5.58 14.55
CA LEU A 50 22.48 5.40 15.05
C LEU A 50 22.43 5.80 16.53
N SER A 51 22.66 7.10 16.78
CA SER A 51 22.49 7.69 18.09
C SER A 51 20.99 7.87 18.30
N GLN A 52 20.40 6.93 19.04
CA GLN A 52 19.04 7.02 19.58
C GLN A 52 17.89 6.98 18.54
N ASP A 53 16.68 7.11 19.08
CA ASP A 53 15.37 7.18 18.40
C ASP A 53 15.35 8.14 17.19
N THR A 54 16.15 9.22 17.23
CA THR A 54 16.30 10.19 16.14
C THR A 54 16.82 9.58 14.84
N GLY A 55 17.75 8.62 14.92
CA GLY A 55 18.28 7.91 13.75
C GLY A 55 17.19 7.09 13.06
N TYR A 56 16.32 6.45 13.85
CA TYR A 56 15.21 5.67 13.32
C TYR A 56 14.11 6.56 12.70
N ARG A 57 13.79 7.69 13.32
CA ARG A 57 12.86 8.69 12.73
C ARG A 57 13.37 9.24 11.40
N SER A 58 14.68 9.46 11.30
CA SER A 58 15.33 9.89 10.06
C SER A 58 15.19 8.83 8.97
N PHE A 59 15.34 7.54 9.30
CA PHE A 59 15.08 6.43 8.39
C PHE A 59 13.63 6.41 7.88
N LEU A 60 12.64 6.57 8.76
CA LEU A 60 11.23 6.59 8.35
C LEU A 60 10.91 7.77 7.43
N THR A 61 11.51 8.92 7.71
CA THR A 61 11.39 10.12 6.86
C THR A 61 12.05 9.88 5.49
N TRP A 62 13.22 9.24 5.46
CA TRP A 62 13.88 8.84 4.22
C TRP A 62 13.05 7.83 3.41
N LEU A 63 12.41 6.86 4.06
CA LEU A 63 11.49 5.91 3.40
C LEU A 63 10.31 6.63 2.74
N SER A 64 9.74 7.62 3.42
CA SER A 64 8.65 8.43 2.90
C SER A 64 9.11 9.26 1.70
N ASN A 65 10.21 10.00 1.85
CA ASN A 65 10.62 11.01 0.87
C ASN A 65 11.38 10.42 -0.33
N THR A 66 12.34 9.54 -0.07
CA THR A 66 13.19 8.94 -1.11
C THR A 66 12.58 7.67 -1.66
N GLY A 67 11.95 6.87 -0.79
CA GLY A 67 11.34 5.60 -1.18
C GLY A 67 9.92 5.73 -1.75
N ASN A 68 9.31 6.92 -1.64
CA ASN A 68 7.90 7.19 -1.95
C ASN A 68 6.96 6.08 -1.44
N ARG A 69 7.24 5.58 -0.23
CA ARG A 69 6.54 4.42 0.33
C ARG A 69 5.21 4.85 0.92
N ALA A 70 4.19 4.03 0.69
CA ALA A 70 2.88 4.25 1.30
C ALA A 70 2.97 4.22 2.83
N PRO A 71 2.14 4.98 3.54
CA PRO A 71 2.13 5.01 5.01
C PRO A 71 1.96 3.63 5.65
N ALA A 72 1.20 2.73 5.03
CA ALA A 72 1.03 1.35 5.49
C ALA A 72 2.34 0.56 5.47
N THR A 73 3.17 0.76 4.45
CA THR A 73 4.50 0.14 4.35
C THR A 73 5.41 0.66 5.46
N ILE A 74 5.34 1.96 5.77
CA ILE A 74 6.11 2.58 6.85
C ILE A 74 5.69 1.99 8.21
N THR A 75 4.39 1.81 8.45
CA THR A 75 3.91 1.09 9.66
C THR A 75 4.43 -0.34 9.72
N ALA A 76 4.50 -1.05 8.59
CA ALA A 76 5.09 -2.39 8.56
C ALA A 76 6.58 -2.39 8.93
N HIS A 77 7.35 -1.38 8.47
CA HIS A 77 8.74 -1.19 8.91
C HIS A 77 8.86 -0.89 10.40
N ILE A 78 7.89 -0.18 10.99
CA ILE A 78 7.83 0.08 12.43
C ILE A 78 7.64 -1.21 13.21
N ALA A 79 6.60 -1.98 12.88
CA ALA A 79 6.37 -3.25 13.53
C ALA A 79 7.55 -4.21 13.34
N ALA A 80 8.13 -4.27 12.13
CA ALA A 80 9.22 -5.19 11.83
C ALA A 80 10.56 -4.83 12.50
N LEU A 81 10.79 -3.55 12.82
CA LEU A 81 12.07 -3.09 13.37
C LEU A 81 12.01 -2.79 14.86
N ALA A 82 10.82 -2.72 15.47
CA ALA A 82 10.64 -2.49 16.90
C ALA A 82 11.42 -3.51 17.75
N ASP A 83 11.20 -4.81 17.56
CA ASP A 83 11.87 -5.84 18.35
C ASP A 83 13.39 -5.86 18.13
N PRO A 84 13.91 -5.86 16.89
CA PRO A 84 15.36 -5.79 16.65
C PRO A 84 16.04 -4.56 17.30
N LEU A 85 15.39 -3.40 17.27
CA LEU A 85 15.95 -2.17 17.84
C LEU A 85 15.90 -2.19 19.37
N TRP A 86 14.82 -2.71 19.94
CA TRP A 86 14.67 -2.88 21.39
C TRP A 86 15.68 -3.88 21.95
N PHE A 87 15.75 -5.08 21.35
CA PHE A 87 16.61 -6.14 21.85
C PHE A 87 18.09 -5.94 21.50
N GLY A 88 18.40 -5.47 20.29
CA GLY A 88 19.77 -5.38 19.80
C GLY A 88 20.47 -4.06 20.06
N ALA A 89 19.74 -2.93 20.01
CA ALA A 89 20.31 -1.60 20.20
C ALA A 89 19.88 -0.92 21.50
N GLY A 90 18.93 -1.50 22.24
CA GLY A 90 18.37 -0.88 23.45
C GLY A 90 17.64 0.42 23.16
N ILE A 91 17.20 0.63 21.92
CA ILE A 91 16.53 1.87 21.51
C ILE A 91 15.04 1.73 21.82
N GLN A 92 14.55 2.56 22.74
CA GLN A 92 13.13 2.71 22.99
C GLN A 92 12.53 3.63 21.93
N LEU A 93 11.56 3.10 21.19
CA LEU A 93 10.81 3.88 20.21
C LEU A 93 9.63 4.55 20.91
N GLU A 94 9.59 5.88 20.91
CA GLU A 94 8.47 6.61 21.49
C GLU A 94 7.25 6.54 20.56
N GLU A 95 6.26 5.73 20.93
CA GLU A 95 5.04 5.46 20.14
C GLU A 95 4.26 6.72 19.79
N ARG A 96 4.17 7.68 20.72
CA ARG A 96 3.45 8.95 20.51
C ARG A 96 4.07 9.75 19.38
N ALA A 97 5.38 9.91 19.42
CA ALA A 97 6.08 10.66 18.41
C ALA A 97 6.14 9.89 17.07
N LEU A 98 6.19 8.55 17.07
CA LEU A 98 6.02 7.75 15.85
C LEU A 98 4.63 7.94 15.22
N SER A 99 3.58 7.96 16.04
CA SER A 99 2.21 8.19 15.60
C SER A 99 2.04 9.58 14.97
N LEU A 100 2.68 10.60 15.54
CA LEU A 100 2.71 11.94 14.95
C LEU A 100 3.43 11.96 13.60
N LEU A 101 4.57 11.28 13.49
CA LEU A 101 5.31 11.18 12.22
C LEU A 101 4.47 10.50 11.13
N ILE A 102 3.83 9.38 11.43
CA ILE A 102 2.95 8.67 10.49
C ILE A 102 1.79 9.56 10.06
N ARG A 103 1.18 10.32 10.99
CA ARG A 103 0.12 11.29 10.65
C ARG A 103 0.62 12.36 9.68
N GLY A 104 1.79 12.93 9.93
CA GLY A 104 2.41 13.91 9.02
C GLY A 104 2.66 13.32 7.64
N ILE A 105 3.21 12.10 7.57
CA ILE A 105 3.44 11.41 6.30
C ILE A 105 2.11 11.17 5.56
N ARG A 106 1.08 10.66 6.24
CA ARG A 106 -0.25 10.45 5.63
C ARG A 106 -0.86 11.73 5.08
N ALA A 107 -0.74 12.85 5.83
CA ALA A 107 -1.24 14.14 5.38
C ALA A 107 -0.56 14.58 4.07
N ASN A 108 0.73 14.30 3.92
CA ASN A 108 1.50 14.64 2.72
C ASN A 108 1.28 13.67 1.55
N THR A 109 1.00 12.39 1.81
CA THR A 109 0.80 11.38 0.77
C THR A 109 -0.64 11.33 0.25
N THR A 110 -1.63 11.76 1.02
CA THR A 110 -3.03 11.68 0.60
C THR A 110 -3.31 12.76 -0.45
N PRO A 111 -3.60 12.42 -1.72
CA PRO A 111 -4.09 13.42 -2.66
C PRO A 111 -5.35 14.03 -2.04
N GLY A 112 -5.47 15.37 -2.08
CA GLY A 112 -6.63 16.10 -1.57
C GLY A 112 -7.94 15.44 -1.99
N PRO A 113 -9.02 15.59 -1.19
CA PRO A 113 -10.25 14.83 -1.36
C PRO A 113 -10.60 14.77 -2.84
N ARG A 114 -10.54 13.55 -3.41
CA ARG A 114 -10.94 13.32 -4.78
C ARG A 114 -12.32 13.93 -4.88
N THR A 115 -12.44 15.01 -5.65
CA THR A 115 -13.74 15.51 -6.09
C THR A 115 -14.36 14.33 -6.82
N THR A 116 -15.15 13.54 -6.10
CA THR A 116 -16.03 12.57 -6.70
C THR A 116 -16.80 13.39 -7.70
N THR A 117 -16.63 13.08 -8.98
CA THR A 117 -17.49 13.61 -10.03
C THR A 117 -18.88 13.20 -9.60
N ARG A 118 -19.56 14.12 -8.93
CA ARG A 118 -20.91 13.95 -8.44
C ARG A 118 -21.73 13.96 -9.71
N TRP A 119 -21.96 12.76 -10.26
CA TRP A 119 -22.98 12.54 -11.27
C TRP A 119 -24.29 12.96 -10.60
N SER A 120 -24.62 14.24 -10.69
CA SER A 120 -25.91 14.72 -10.23
C SER A 120 -26.92 14.11 -11.19
N LEU A 121 -27.85 13.33 -10.66
CA LEU A 121 -28.97 12.75 -11.42
C LEU A 121 -29.61 13.80 -12.35
N HIS A 122 -29.73 15.04 -11.88
CA HIS A 122 -30.20 16.16 -12.70
C HIS A 122 -29.39 16.43 -13.96
N LYS A 123 -28.05 16.34 -13.93
CA LYS A 123 -27.22 16.50 -15.13
C LYS A 123 -27.39 15.33 -16.09
N VAL A 124 -27.52 14.11 -15.56
CA VAL A 124 -27.77 12.92 -16.38
C VAL A 124 -29.15 13.00 -17.03
N LEU A 125 -30.18 13.36 -16.27
CA LEU A 125 -31.54 13.54 -16.78
C LEU A 125 -31.62 14.66 -17.81
N ALA A 126 -30.99 15.82 -17.55
CA ALA A 126 -30.92 16.92 -18.51
C ALA A 126 -30.25 16.49 -19.83
N SER A 127 -29.16 15.72 -19.78
CA SER A 127 -28.51 15.20 -20.98
C SER A 127 -29.38 14.21 -21.76
N VAL A 128 -30.13 13.35 -21.07
CA VAL A 128 -31.08 12.42 -21.71
C VAL A 128 -32.25 13.16 -22.34
N GLU A 129 -32.76 14.19 -21.66
CA GLU A 129 -33.87 15.03 -22.14
C GLU A 129 -33.45 15.79 -23.42
N THR A 130 -32.23 16.35 -23.44
CA THR A 130 -31.67 16.99 -24.65
C THR A 130 -31.44 16.01 -25.80
N MET A 131 -31.01 14.78 -25.53
CA MET A 131 -30.87 13.74 -26.57
C MET A 131 -32.22 13.28 -27.13
N THR A 132 -33.27 13.32 -26.31
CA THR A 132 -34.63 12.93 -26.74
C THR A 132 -35.26 14.01 -27.62
N GLN A 133 -34.85 15.28 -27.45
CA GLN A 133 -35.38 16.40 -28.21
C GLN A 133 -34.80 16.49 -29.64
N GLU A 134 -33.56 16.05 -29.86
CA GLU A 134 -32.95 16.02 -31.20
C GLU A 134 -33.45 14.86 -32.09
N GLN A 135 -34.04 13.81 -31.51
CA GLN A 135 -34.68 12.73 -32.30
C GLN A 135 -36.11 13.05 -32.74
N GLY A 136 -36.67 14.20 -32.33
CA GLY A 136 -38.01 14.66 -32.76
C GLY A 136 -38.06 15.26 -34.16
N GLU A 137 -36.91 15.63 -34.74
CA GLU A 137 -36.84 16.42 -35.99
C GLU A 137 -36.21 15.64 -37.16
N THR A 138 -36.52 14.35 -37.29
CA THR A 138 -36.33 13.59 -38.54
C THR A 138 -37.44 12.56 -38.76
N ARG A 139 -38.71 12.98 -38.64
CA ARG A 139 -39.79 12.25 -39.34
C ARG A 139 -39.76 12.66 -40.80
N ASN A 140 -39.09 11.84 -41.63
CA ASN A 140 -39.41 11.53 -43.05
C ASN A 140 -38.16 11.21 -43.86
N LEU A 141 -37.42 10.15 -43.53
CA LEU A 141 -36.63 9.43 -44.53
C LEU A 141 -36.73 7.93 -44.25
N CYS A 142 -37.10 7.18 -45.28
CA CYS A 142 -37.31 5.75 -45.31
C CYS A 142 -36.19 4.95 -44.62
N PRO A 143 -36.49 3.82 -43.95
CA PRO A 143 -35.45 2.90 -43.52
C PRO A 143 -34.82 2.22 -44.75
N PRO A 144 -33.48 2.12 -44.86
CA PRO A 144 -32.88 1.16 -45.75
C PRO A 144 -33.11 -0.25 -45.18
N SER A 145 -33.57 -1.14 -46.05
CA SER A 145 -33.68 -2.57 -45.82
C SER A 145 -32.38 -3.12 -45.21
N PHE A 146 -32.45 -3.53 -43.94
CA PHE A 146 -31.39 -4.27 -43.27
C PHE A 146 -31.41 -5.72 -43.77
N SER A 147 -30.61 -6.01 -44.80
CA SER A 147 -30.25 -7.38 -45.15
C SER A 147 -29.23 -7.90 -44.13
N SER A 148 -29.69 -8.74 -43.21
CA SER A 148 -28.86 -9.37 -42.18
C SER A 148 -28.18 -10.65 -42.74
N PRO A 149 -26.85 -10.77 -42.77
CA PRO A 149 -26.15 -11.91 -43.40
C PRO A 149 -26.06 -13.19 -42.55
N TRP A 150 -26.65 -13.25 -41.35
CA TRP A 150 -26.30 -14.28 -40.34
C TRP A 150 -27.20 -15.52 -40.30
N LEU A 151 -28.13 -15.70 -41.24
CA LEU A 151 -29.02 -16.86 -41.31
C LEU A 151 -28.62 -17.88 -42.39
N GLN A 152 -27.34 -18.27 -42.42
CA GLN A 152 -26.88 -19.48 -43.12
C GLN A 152 -25.78 -20.19 -42.32
N ALA A 153 -26.13 -20.79 -41.17
CA ALA A 153 -25.19 -21.64 -40.46
C ALA A 153 -25.88 -22.67 -39.55
N LEU A 154 -26.91 -23.37 -40.02
CA LEU A 154 -27.37 -24.62 -39.39
C LEU A 154 -27.91 -25.58 -40.47
N GLY A 155 -27.01 -26.33 -41.09
CA GLY A 155 -27.35 -27.55 -41.82
C GLY A 155 -27.49 -28.72 -40.83
N PRO A 156 -28.43 -29.65 -41.05
CA PRO A 156 -28.64 -30.76 -40.14
C PRO A 156 -27.57 -31.85 -40.34
N HIS A 157 -27.01 -32.31 -39.23
CA HIS A 157 -26.25 -33.55 -39.16
C HIS A 157 -27.12 -34.74 -39.58
N SER A 158 -26.58 -35.58 -40.45
CA SER A 158 -26.94 -37.00 -40.60
C SER A 158 -25.65 -37.80 -40.61
#